data_AF-A0A349L2U8-F1
#
_entry.id   AF-A0A349L2U8-F1
#
_cell.length_a   1.000
_cell.length_b   1.000
_cell.length_c   1.000
_cell.angle_alpha   90.00
_cell.angle_beta   90.00
_cell.angle_gamma   90.00
#
_symmetry.space_group_name_H-M   'P 1'
#
loop_
_entity.id
_entity.type
_entity.pdbx_description
1 polymer ?
#
loop_
_entity_poly.entity_id
_entity_poly.type
_entity_poly.pdbx_seq_one_letter_code
_entity_poly.pdbx_strand_id
1 'polypeptide(L)'
;MIISDEQTPLIDIIQEICARQAKEIGQAQQFALAQLCAKIFLYWNVERARHDAQTPYSDAMIQLKGHGPEKAAKLRRQLDKLYDRILLGPLTLPDHLQGQHGEVSPHWRRGHFRMQPHGPRKSLRKVLFIAPTLIRADRLEEGADLRRRS
;
A
#
# COMPACT_ATOMS: atom_id res chain seq x y z
N MET A 1 -23.20 0.27 3.93
CA MET A 1 -23.22 0.91 2.60
C MET A 1 -23.93 -0.06 1.67
N ILE A 2 -25.07 0.33 1.11
CA ILE A 2 -25.80 -0.47 0.12
C ILE A 2 -25.57 0.22 -1.23
N ILE A 3 -25.02 -0.51 -2.19
CA ILE A 3 -24.86 -0.04 -3.57
C ILE A 3 -26.07 -0.55 -4.34
N SER A 4 -27.04 0.34 -4.58
CA SER A 4 -28.30 -0.02 -5.26
C SER A 4 -28.18 0.06 -6.78
N ASP A 5 -27.23 0.87 -7.27
CA ASP A 5 -26.93 1.04 -8.69
C ASP A 5 -25.42 0.95 -8.91
N GLU A 6 -25.00 -0.03 -9.70
CA GLU A 6 -23.58 -0.28 -10.03
C GLU A 6 -23.02 0.72 -11.05
N GLN A 7 -23.88 1.50 -11.73
CA GLN A 7 -23.42 2.53 -12.67
C GLN A 7 -23.07 3.85 -11.97
N THR A 8 -23.57 4.06 -10.76
CA THR A 8 -23.26 5.25 -9.97
C THR A 8 -21.81 5.18 -9.48
N PRO A 9 -20.99 6.21 -9.73
CA PRO A 9 -19.62 6.25 -9.22
C PRO A 9 -19.57 6.14 -7.70
N LEU A 10 -18.70 5.26 -7.19
CA LEU A 10 -18.53 5.04 -5.75
C LEU A 10 -18.24 6.34 -4.97
N ILE A 11 -17.56 7.30 -5.61
CA ILE A 11 -17.24 8.59 -4.98
C ILE A 11 -18.51 9.40 -4.66
N ASP A 12 -19.51 9.34 -5.54
CA ASP A 12 -20.77 10.07 -5.38
C ASP A 12 -21.60 9.43 -4.26
N ILE A 13 -21.62 8.09 -4.21
CA ILE A 13 -22.27 7.32 -3.13
C ILE A 13 -21.62 7.65 -1.78
N ILE A 14 -20.29 7.67 -1.70
CA ILE A 14 -19.56 8.00 -0.46
C ILE A 14 -19.88 9.44 -0.04
N GLN A 15 -19.89 10.38 -0.98
CA GLN A 15 -20.20 11.77 -0.70
C GLN A 15 -21.63 11.94 -0.16
N GLU A 16 -22.60 11.28 -0.77
CA GLU A 16 -24.00 11.31 -0.35
C GLU A 16 -24.20 10.70 1.05
N ILE A 17 -23.58 9.55 1.33
CA ILE A 17 -23.66 8.90 2.65
C ILE A 17 -23.01 9.78 3.72
N CYS A 18 -21.81 10.31 3.46
CA CYS A 18 -21.13 11.20 4.39
C CYS A 18 -21.93 12.49 4.62
N ALA A 19 -22.56 13.05 3.60
CA ALA A 19 -23.43 14.22 3.73
C ALA A 19 -24.68 13.96 4.58
N ARG A 20 -25.25 12.75 4.51
CA ARG A 20 -26.41 12.36 5.33
C ARG A 20 -26.07 12.11 6.80
N GLN A 21 -24.87 11.60 7.09
CA GLN A 21 -24.47 11.18 8.45
C GLN A 21 -23.73 12.26 9.25
N ALA A 22 -23.09 13.22 8.60
CA ALA A 22 -22.22 14.16 9.30
C ALA A 22 -23.03 15.26 10.02
N LYS A 23 -22.92 15.30 11.36
CA LYS A 23 -23.01 16.58 12.08
C LYS A 23 -21.87 17.47 11.57
N GLU A 24 -22.17 18.73 11.26
CA GLU A 24 -21.41 19.67 10.40
C GLU A 24 -19.88 19.74 10.59
N ILE A 25 -19.33 19.33 11.73
CA ILE A 25 -17.90 19.45 12.07
C ILE A 25 -17.05 18.27 11.53
N GLY A 26 -17.64 17.14 11.16
CA GLY A 26 -16.89 15.91 10.82
C GLY A 26 -16.92 15.44 9.36
N GLN A 27 -17.68 16.10 8.49
CA GLN A 27 -18.01 15.57 7.15
C GLN A 27 -16.77 15.36 6.27
N ALA A 28 -15.89 16.36 6.21
CA ALA A 28 -14.71 16.31 5.36
C ALA A 28 -13.73 15.19 5.77
N GLN A 29 -13.56 14.99 7.09
CA GLN A 29 -12.71 13.92 7.61
C GLN A 29 -13.29 12.53 7.34
N GLN A 30 -14.61 12.36 7.55
CA GLN A 30 -15.30 11.11 7.25
C GLN A 30 -15.21 10.75 5.76
N PHE A 31 -15.42 11.74 4.89
CA PHE A 31 -15.29 11.55 3.45
C PHE A 31 -13.86 11.15 3.05
N ALA A 32 -12.84 11.86 3.55
CA ALA A 32 -11.44 11.53 3.27
C ALA A 32 -11.06 10.12 3.76
N LEU A 33 -11.54 9.72 4.95
CA LEU A 33 -11.31 8.39 5.50
C LEU A 33 -12.00 7.31 4.67
N ALA A 34 -13.27 7.51 4.30
CA ALA A 34 -14.02 6.58 3.45
C ALA A 34 -13.34 6.42 2.07
N GLN A 35 -12.87 7.52 1.48
CA GLN A 35 -12.12 7.49 0.22
C GLN A 35 -10.80 6.72 0.36
N LEU A 36 -10.07 6.89 1.47
CA LEU A 36 -8.84 6.15 1.75
C LEU A 36 -9.12 4.65 1.91
N CYS A 37 -10.13 4.28 2.70
CA CYS A 37 -10.54 2.88 2.86
C CYS A 37 -10.95 2.25 1.53
N ALA A 38 -11.73 2.95 0.71
CA ALA A 38 -12.11 2.48 -0.62
C ALA A 38 -10.89 2.20 -1.51
N LYS A 39 -9.88 3.09 -1.50
CA LYS A 39 -8.61 2.89 -2.22
C LYS A 39 -7.82 1.69 -1.69
N ILE A 40 -7.77 1.51 -0.37
CA ILE A 40 -7.10 0.37 0.28
C ILE A 40 -7.77 -0.94 -0.13
N PHE A 41 -9.10 -1.03 -0.02
CA PHE A 41 -9.84 -2.23 -0.42
C PHE A 41 -9.72 -2.51 -1.91
N LEU A 42 -9.75 -1.49 -2.75
CA LEU A 42 -9.53 -1.66 -4.19
C LEU A 42 -8.13 -2.22 -4.46
N TYR A 43 -7.09 -1.68 -3.81
CA TYR A 43 -5.72 -2.19 -3.94
C TYR A 43 -5.58 -3.62 -3.42
N TRP A 44 -6.20 -3.94 -2.27
CA TRP A 44 -6.19 -5.28 -1.68
C TRP A 44 -6.79 -6.33 -2.62
N ASN A 45 -7.82 -5.99 -3.40
CA ASN A 45 -8.48 -6.92 -4.31
C ASN A 45 -7.79 -7.04 -5.68
N VAL A 46 -6.67 -6.36 -5.91
CA VAL A 46 -5.89 -6.53 -7.13
C VAL A 46 -5.07 -7.82 -7.02
N GLU A 47 -5.22 -8.73 -7.99
CA GLU A 47 -4.53 -10.03 -8.04
C GLU A 47 -2.99 -9.94 -7.91
N ARG A 48 -2.40 -8.83 -8.39
CA ARG A 48 -0.95 -8.57 -8.33
C ARG A 48 -0.53 -7.59 -7.23
N ALA A 49 -1.43 -7.22 -6.31
CA ALA A 49 -1.04 -6.39 -5.19
C ALA A 49 -0.15 -7.20 -4.23
N ARG A 50 1.00 -6.61 -3.86
CA ARG A 50 1.92 -7.22 -2.90
C ARG A 50 1.42 -6.93 -1.49
N HIS A 51 1.14 -7.98 -0.74
CA HIS A 51 0.77 -7.92 0.68
C HIS A 51 1.82 -8.68 1.48
N ASP A 52 2.37 -8.04 2.52
CA ASP A 52 3.29 -8.66 3.46
C ASP A 52 2.67 -8.60 4.85
N ALA A 53 2.29 -9.76 5.39
CA ALA A 53 1.70 -9.84 6.72
C ALA A 53 2.83 -9.85 7.75
N GLN A 54 2.93 -8.77 8.51
CA GLN A 54 3.92 -8.63 9.58
C GLN A 54 3.25 -8.86 10.94
N THR A 55 3.84 -9.74 11.73
CA THR A 55 3.32 -10.13 13.05
C THR A 55 4.24 -9.74 14.21
N PRO A 56 4.76 -8.49 14.27
CA PRO A 56 5.75 -8.09 15.28
C PRO A 56 5.23 -8.19 16.71
N TYR A 57 3.92 -8.03 16.94
CA TYR A 57 3.35 -8.18 18.28
C TYR A 57 3.31 -9.65 18.67
N SER A 58 2.77 -10.51 17.79
CA SER A 58 2.70 -11.95 18.05
C SER A 58 4.09 -12.58 18.25
N ASP A 59 5.06 -12.19 17.41
CA ASP A 59 6.45 -12.67 17.50
C ASP A 59 7.11 -12.25 18.82
N ALA A 60 6.94 -10.98 19.21
CA ALA A 60 7.46 -10.47 20.48
C ALA A 60 6.78 -11.12 21.70
N MET A 61 5.50 -11.51 21.57
CA MET A 61 4.77 -12.21 22.63
C MET A 61 5.28 -13.65 22.82
N ILE A 62 5.68 -14.32 21.73
CA ILE A 62 6.38 -15.62 21.80
C ILE A 62 7.73 -15.46 22.50
N GLN A 63 8.51 -14.44 22.15
CA GLN A 63 9.81 -14.17 22.78
C GLN A 63 9.69 -13.85 24.28
N LEU A 64 8.63 -13.15 24.70
CA LEU A 64 8.37 -12.83 26.11
C LEU A 64 8.28 -14.08 26.99
N LYS A 65 7.71 -15.19 26.47
CA LYS A 65 7.55 -16.44 27.23
C LYS A 65 8.89 -17.08 27.63
N GLY A 66 10.00 -16.72 26.97
CA GLY A 66 11.33 -17.27 27.22
C GLY A 66 12.23 -16.45 28.14
N HIS A 67 11.77 -15.31 28.69
CA HIS A 67 12.61 -14.38 29.44
C HIS A 67 12.25 -14.27 30.93
N GLY A 68 13.27 -14.13 31.78
CA GLY A 68 13.12 -13.89 33.22
C GLY A 68 12.46 -12.54 33.56
N PRO A 69 12.05 -12.34 34.82
CA PRO A 69 11.06 -11.32 35.22
C PRO A 69 11.45 -9.88 34.87
N GLU A 70 12.74 -9.52 34.97
CA GLU A 70 13.22 -8.16 34.70
C GLU A 70 13.27 -7.84 33.20
N LYS A 71 13.75 -8.78 32.38
CA LYS A 71 13.73 -8.67 30.91
C LYS A 71 12.29 -8.71 30.38
N ALA A 72 11.42 -9.50 31.01
CA ALA A 72 10.02 -9.56 30.67
C ALA A 72 9.29 -8.23 30.91
N ALA A 73 9.57 -7.52 32.01
CA ALA A 73 8.97 -6.21 32.28
C ALA A 73 9.35 -5.15 31.22
N LYS A 74 10.61 -5.14 30.77
CA LYS A 74 11.07 -4.22 29.70
C LYS A 74 10.42 -4.56 28.36
N LEU A 75 10.36 -5.83 27.99
CA LEU A 75 9.75 -6.29 26.74
C LEU A 75 8.23 -6.03 26.72
N ARG A 76 7.55 -6.17 27.87
CA ARG A 76 6.11 -5.85 28.03
C ARG A 76 5.80 -4.39 27.68
N ARG A 77 6.65 -3.45 28.14
CA ARG A 77 6.51 -2.03 27.80
C ARG A 77 6.73 -1.74 26.31
N GLN A 78 7.52 -2.57 25.63
CA GLN A 78 7.73 -2.46 24.18
C GLN A 78 6.56 -3.07 23.40
N LEU A 79 5.97 -4.16 23.90
CA LEU A 79 4.79 -4.82 23.33
C LEU A 79 3.59 -3.89 23.21
N ASP A 80 3.34 -3.01 24.20
CA ASP A 80 2.21 -2.06 24.17
C ASP A 80 2.24 -1.11 22.95
N LYS A 81 3.39 -0.97 22.30
CA LYS A 81 3.56 -0.13 21.10
C LYS A 81 3.50 -0.91 19.79
N LEU A 82 3.47 -2.24 19.84
CA LEU A 82 3.49 -3.12 18.67
C LEU A 82 2.08 -3.58 18.33
N TYR A 83 1.82 -3.71 17.04
CA TYR A 83 0.61 -4.33 16.52
C TYR A 83 0.94 -5.09 15.24
N ASP A 84 0.21 -6.18 15.02
CA ASP A 84 0.29 -6.95 13.79
C ASP A 84 -0.37 -6.15 12.66
N ARG A 85 0.26 -6.15 11.49
CA ARG A 85 -0.10 -5.26 10.38
C ARG A 85 0.15 -5.95 9.04
N ILE A 86 -0.65 -5.62 8.05
CA ILE A 86 -0.35 -5.99 6.67
C ILE A 86 0.26 -4.78 5.98
N LEU A 87 1.50 -4.92 5.51
CA LEU A 87 2.12 -3.95 4.63
C LEU A 87 1.61 -4.15 3.21
N LEU A 88 0.99 -3.09 2.69
CA LEU A 88 0.58 -3.03 1.29
C LEU A 88 1.71 -2.40 0.48
N GLY A 89 2.42 -3.24 -0.27
CA GLY A 89 3.47 -2.86 -1.21
C GLY A 89 4.76 -2.33 -0.58
N PRO A 90 5.81 -3.16 -0.46
CA PRO A 90 7.18 -2.67 -0.42
C PRO A 90 7.74 -2.65 -1.85
N LEU A 91 7.90 -1.44 -2.41
CA LEU A 91 8.61 -1.18 -3.68
C LEU A 91 9.83 -0.30 -3.41
N THR A 92 10.53 -0.56 -2.31
CA THR A 92 11.82 0.06 -2.08
C THR A 92 12.86 -0.77 -2.81
N LEU A 93 13.63 -0.14 -3.69
CA LEU A 93 14.88 -0.73 -4.12
C LEU A 93 15.86 -0.63 -2.95
N PRO A 94 16.70 -1.64 -2.73
CA PRO A 94 17.82 -1.53 -1.82
C PRO A 94 18.62 -0.24 -2.04
N ASP A 95 18.98 0.47 -0.96
CA ASP A 95 19.62 1.79 -1.02
C ASP A 95 20.94 1.80 -1.82
N HIS A 96 21.63 0.66 -1.88
CA HIS A 96 22.89 0.50 -2.62
C HIS A 96 22.73 0.49 -4.15
N LEU A 97 21.50 0.50 -4.67
CA LEU A 97 21.20 0.57 -6.11
C LEU A 97 20.82 2.00 -6.54
N GLN A 98 20.81 2.95 -5.61
CA GLN A 98 20.67 4.37 -5.92
C GLN A 98 21.97 4.83 -6.61
N GLY A 99 21.83 5.35 -7.82
CA GLY A 99 22.93 5.49 -8.78
C GLY A 99 24.00 6.50 -8.36
N GLN A 100 25.23 6.25 -8.80
CA GLN A 100 26.32 7.24 -8.76
C GLN A 100 26.04 8.40 -9.73
N HIS A 101 26.57 9.58 -9.38
CA HIS A 101 26.23 10.89 -9.94
C HIS A 101 26.10 10.96 -11.48
N GLY A 102 25.01 11.57 -11.95
CA GLY A 102 24.86 12.07 -13.33
C GLY A 102 23.78 11.39 -14.18
N GLU A 103 23.30 10.21 -13.78
CA GLU A 103 22.34 9.43 -14.57
C GLU A 103 21.15 8.91 -13.75
N VAL A 104 20.03 8.63 -14.42
CA VAL A 104 18.80 8.12 -13.76
C VAL A 104 19.05 6.72 -13.21
N SER A 105 18.96 6.57 -11.89
CA SER A 105 19.12 5.30 -11.20
C SER A 105 17.93 4.34 -11.44
N PRO A 106 18.15 3.03 -11.25
CA PRO A 106 17.06 2.08 -11.06
C PRO A 106 16.09 2.61 -10.02
N HIS A 107 14.81 2.68 -10.38
CA HIS A 107 13.75 3.08 -9.45
C HIS A 107 12.42 2.42 -9.80
N TRP A 108 11.59 2.19 -8.79
CA TRP A 108 10.23 1.74 -9.00
C TRP A 108 9.35 2.91 -9.40
N ARG A 109 8.75 2.82 -10.59
CA ARG A 109 7.61 3.67 -10.92
C ARG A 109 6.38 3.12 -10.20
N ARG A 110 5.72 3.97 -9.40
CA ARG A 110 4.53 3.62 -8.62
C ARG A 110 3.40 3.10 -9.52
N GLY A 111 2.77 2.01 -9.09
CA GLY A 111 1.53 1.53 -9.68
C GLY A 111 0.38 2.49 -9.38
N HIS A 112 -0.63 2.52 -10.23
CA HIS A 112 -1.80 3.38 -10.06
C HIS A 112 -3.03 2.80 -10.76
N PHE A 113 -4.21 3.20 -10.31
CA PHE A 113 -5.45 2.92 -11.01
C PHE A 113 -5.68 3.94 -12.11
N ARG A 114 -6.19 3.48 -13.24
CA ARG A 114 -6.55 4.31 -14.39
C ARG A 114 -7.93 3.95 -14.90
N MET A 115 -8.75 4.97 -15.19
CA MET A 115 -9.97 4.80 -15.96
C MET A 115 -9.63 4.67 -17.45
N GLN A 116 -9.88 3.51 -18.03
CA GLN A 116 -9.65 3.25 -19.45
C GLN A 116 -10.97 3.28 -20.24
N PRO A 117 -11.07 4.12 -21.28
CA PRO A 117 -12.17 4.08 -22.23
C PRO A 117 -12.22 2.74 -22.98
N HIS A 118 -13.43 2.19 -23.16
CA HIS A 118 -13.67 0.97 -23.94
C HIS A 118 -15.09 0.95 -24.54
N GLY A 119 -15.43 -0.11 -25.27
CA GLY A 119 -16.74 -0.27 -25.92
C GLY A 119 -16.91 0.54 -27.21
N PRO A 120 -18.09 0.46 -27.85
CA PRO A 120 -18.39 1.19 -29.08
C PRO A 120 -18.15 2.69 -28.91
N ARG A 121 -17.39 3.29 -29.82
CA ARG A 121 -17.03 4.72 -29.78
C ARG A 121 -16.39 5.18 -28.45
N LYS A 122 -15.78 4.28 -27.67
CA LYS A 122 -15.18 4.58 -26.36
C LYS A 122 -16.18 5.19 -25.37
N SER A 123 -17.45 4.79 -25.42
CA SER A 123 -18.50 5.30 -24.52
C SER A 123 -18.36 4.79 -23.08
N LEU A 124 -17.82 3.58 -22.90
CA LEU A 124 -17.74 2.93 -21.58
C LEU A 124 -16.40 3.22 -20.89
N ARG A 125 -16.34 3.05 -19.57
CA ARG A 125 -15.13 3.20 -18.76
C ARG A 125 -14.93 1.95 -17.90
N LYS A 126 -13.69 1.46 -17.83
CA LYS A 126 -13.31 0.38 -16.90
C LYS A 126 -12.13 0.82 -16.05
N VAL A 127 -12.14 0.42 -14.78
CA VAL A 127 -11.00 0.63 -13.88
C VAL A 127 -9.94 -0.43 -14.21
N LEU A 128 -8.71 0.00 -14.44
CA LEU A 128 -7.55 -0.89 -14.59
C LEU A 128 -6.50 -0.53 -13.55
N PHE A 129 -5.90 -1.57 -12.98
CA PHE A 129 -4.70 -1.42 -12.18
C PHE A 129 -3.46 -1.52 -13.08
N ILE A 130 -2.66 -0.46 -13.12
CA ILE A 130 -1.34 -0.46 -13.76
C ILE A 130 -0.33 -0.83 -12.68
N ALA A 131 0.26 -2.02 -12.82
CA ALA A 131 1.21 -2.53 -11.85
C ALA A 131 2.48 -1.67 -11.77
N PRO A 132 3.10 -1.57 -10.58
CA PRO A 132 4.42 -0.95 -10.43
C PRO A 132 5.43 -1.56 -11.39
N THR A 133 6.27 -0.73 -12.00
CA THR A 133 7.26 -1.17 -12.99
C THR A 133 8.64 -0.70 -12.57
N LEU A 134 9.63 -1.59 -12.68
CA LEU A 134 11.03 -1.22 -12.47
C LEU A 134 11.54 -0.46 -13.70
N ILE A 135 12.00 0.76 -13.49
CA ILE A 135 12.64 1.59 -14.51
C ILE A 135 14.15 1.45 -14.36
N ARG A 136 14.86 1.41 -15.50
CA ARG A 136 16.31 1.14 -15.58
C ARG A 136 16.73 -0.21 -14.99
N ALA A 137 15.97 -1.27 -15.30
CA ALA A 137 16.28 -2.63 -14.86
C ALA A 137 17.62 -3.16 -15.42
N ASP A 138 18.02 -2.68 -16.60
CA ASP A 138 19.30 -2.92 -17.27
C ASP A 138 20.51 -2.73 -16.35
N ARG A 139 20.43 -1.78 -15.41
CA ARG A 139 21.55 -1.41 -14.54
C ARG A 139 21.67 -2.20 -13.25
N LEU A 140 20.70 -3.06 -12.95
CA LEU A 140 20.82 -3.97 -11.82
C LEU A 140 21.90 -5.03 -12.08
N GLU A 141 22.10 -5.43 -13.34
CA GLU A 141 23.07 -6.45 -13.72
C GLU A 141 24.50 -5.87 -13.79
N GLU A 142 24.65 -4.65 -14.31
CA GLU A 142 25.95 -3.96 -14.39
C GLU A 142 26.59 -3.74 -13.00
N GLY A 143 25.79 -3.36 -12.00
CA GLY A 143 26.25 -3.21 -10.61
C GLY A 143 26.62 -4.55 -9.95
N ALA A 144 26.00 -5.66 -10.36
CA ALA A 144 26.31 -7.00 -9.86
C ALA A 144 27.60 -7.56 -10.47
N ASP A 145 27.86 -7.26 -11.75
CA ASP A 145 29.08 -7.69 -12.46
C ASP A 145 30.33 -6.93 -12.00
N LEU A 146 30.21 -5.66 -11.64
CA LEU A 146 31.29 -4.89 -11.00
C LEU A 146 31.77 -5.50 -9.68
N ARG A 147 30.88 -6.18 -8.93
CA ARG A 147 31.23 -6.87 -7.66
C ARG A 147 31.93 -8.21 -7.84
N ARG A 148 31.74 -8.91 -8.97
CA ARG A 148 32.46 -10.19 -9.21
C ARG A 148 33.91 -9.99 -9.64
N ARG A 149 34.29 -8.75 -9.97
CA ARG A 149 35.63 -8.39 -10.47
C ARG A 149 36.49 -7.64 -9.45
N SER A 150 35.99 -7.41 -8.23
CA SER A 150 36.72 -6.83 -7.08
C SER A 150 36.99 -7.86 -6.01
#